data_AF-A0A973XZP1-F1
#
_entry.id   AF-A0A973XZP1-F1
#
_cell.length_a   1.000
_cell.length_b   1.000
_cell.length_c   1.000
_cell.angle_alpha   90.00
_cell.angle_beta   90.00
_cell.angle_gamma   90.00
#
_symmetry.space_group_name_H-M   'P 1'
#
loop_
_entity.id
_entity.type
_entity.pdbx_description
1 polymer ?
#
loop_
_entity_poly.entity_id
_entity_poly.type
_entity_poly.pdbx_seq_one_letter_code
_entity_poly.pdbx_strand_id
1 'polypeptide(L)'
;MAGAVDGGRPLYPEPPPVGALLLEPSPAPSATHADERDRTDRMRPVEAVAIPARVLAAYRNAVAVLNERRPGCGLGWPLLAAIGRVESGHARGGRVNADGSTITPILGPRLDGGPGVAAIRDTDNGVHDHDTAWDHAVGPMQFIPSTWHRWGADGNGDGTADPHNVDDSTLAAAHYLCAAGGDVSRDGGLRRAVLAYNHSEQYLDLVLAWMRVYAGEAAAVGTLPATQPTRTAPPEPRPSDEPSRRDKEPPRQPPRQGKEESPSPSPDGPPERQEPDAPAPSDQPSEPEVPDLPLTTDQ
;
A
#
# COMPACT_ATOMS: atom_id res chain seq x y z
N MET A 1 8.60 -32.95 36.23
CA MET A 1 9.45 -31.83 35.75
C MET A 1 9.00 -31.48 34.35
N ALA A 2 8.54 -30.25 34.11
CA ALA A 2 8.33 -29.74 32.75
C ALA A 2 9.59 -28.95 32.36
N GLY A 3 10.19 -29.27 31.22
CA GLY A 3 11.27 -28.46 30.65
C GLY A 3 10.67 -27.27 29.92
N ALA A 4 11.06 -26.05 30.29
CA ALA A 4 10.75 -24.89 29.47
C ALA A 4 11.53 -24.99 28.16
N VAL A 5 10.85 -24.84 27.02
CA VAL A 5 11.51 -24.69 25.72
C VAL A 5 11.96 -23.24 25.63
N ASP A 6 13.25 -23.03 25.37
CA ASP A 6 13.81 -21.67 25.33
C ASP A 6 13.16 -20.84 24.21
N GLY A 7 12.76 -19.62 24.55
CA GLY A 7 12.03 -18.71 23.69
C GLY A 7 12.96 -18.03 22.69
N GLY A 8 13.45 -18.80 21.72
CA GLY A 8 14.41 -18.35 20.71
C GLY A 8 14.04 -16.99 20.14
N ARG A 9 14.89 -15.98 20.41
CA ARG A 9 14.72 -14.62 19.93
C ARG A 9 14.56 -14.63 18.40
N PRO A 10 13.61 -13.87 17.82
CA PRO A 10 13.45 -13.85 16.37
C PRO A 10 14.76 -13.40 15.72
N LEU A 11 15.13 -14.06 14.60
CA LEU A 11 16.41 -13.87 13.92
C LEU A 11 16.61 -12.46 13.36
N TYR A 12 15.53 -11.67 13.33
CA TYR A 12 15.49 -10.26 13.00
C TYR A 12 14.52 -9.57 13.99
N PRO A 13 14.74 -8.30 14.38
CA PRO A 13 13.67 -7.51 14.99
C PRO A 13 12.48 -7.38 14.02
N GLU A 14 11.28 -7.13 14.52
CA GLU A 14 10.17 -6.76 13.63
C GLU A 14 10.56 -5.49 12.85
N PRO A 15 10.30 -5.44 11.53
CA PRO A 15 10.68 -4.29 10.73
C PRO A 15 9.80 -3.07 11.08
N PRO A 16 10.35 -1.85 11.08
CA PRO A 16 9.57 -0.65 11.33
C PRO A 16 8.60 -0.39 10.17
N PRO A 17 7.35 0.01 10.45
CA PRO A 17 6.27 0.03 9.47
C PRO A 17 6.57 0.85 8.22
N VAL A 18 5.99 0.46 7.08
CA VAL A 18 6.04 1.20 5.79
C VAL A 18 5.05 2.38 5.80
N GLY A 19 4.86 2.98 6.98
CA GLY A 19 3.94 4.10 7.22
C GLY A 19 2.51 3.66 7.49
N ALA A 20 1.85 4.41 8.38
CA ALA A 20 0.39 4.43 8.43
C ALA A 20 -0.12 5.41 7.37
N LEU A 21 -0.13 4.98 6.11
CA LEU A 21 -0.87 5.67 5.05
C LEU A 21 -2.30 5.16 5.05
N LEU A 22 -3.25 5.94 5.58
CA LEU A 22 -4.65 5.75 5.21
C LEU A 22 -4.85 6.28 3.78
N LEU A 23 -4.45 5.45 2.82
CA LEU A 23 -4.84 5.57 1.42
C LEU A 23 -6.37 5.45 1.34
N GLU A 24 -7.05 6.59 1.39
CA GLU A 24 -8.45 6.73 1.02
C GLU A 24 -8.66 5.99 -0.33
N PRO A 25 -9.53 4.96 -0.37
CA PRO A 25 -9.63 4.10 -1.54
C PRO A 25 -10.09 4.91 -2.75
N SER A 26 -9.23 4.98 -3.78
CA SER A 26 -9.46 5.80 -4.98
C SER A 26 -10.90 5.64 -5.48
N PRO A 27 -11.69 6.72 -5.54
CA PRO A 27 -13.13 6.61 -5.66
C PRO A 27 -13.54 5.93 -6.97
N ALA A 28 -14.37 4.90 -6.87
CA ALA A 28 -15.00 4.31 -8.04
C ALA A 28 -15.79 5.38 -8.81
N PRO A 29 -15.81 5.34 -10.16
CA PRO A 29 -16.41 6.41 -10.96
C PRO A 29 -17.91 6.56 -10.65
N SER A 30 -18.27 7.68 -10.02
CA SER A 30 -19.64 8.03 -9.67
C SER A 30 -20.48 8.22 -10.93
N ALA A 31 -21.41 7.30 -11.19
CA ALA A 31 -22.23 7.32 -12.39
C ALA A 31 -23.36 8.37 -12.32
N THR A 32 -23.18 9.51 -13.00
CA THR A 32 -24.22 10.53 -13.17
C THR A 32 -24.53 10.80 -14.65
N HIS A 33 -25.62 10.19 -15.14
CA HIS A 33 -26.46 10.60 -16.27
C HIS A 33 -25.80 10.97 -17.64
N ALA A 34 -25.63 9.93 -18.47
CA ALA A 34 -26.12 9.81 -19.85
C ALA A 34 -25.84 10.91 -20.93
N ASP A 35 -25.12 10.49 -21.98
CA ASP A 35 -25.44 10.81 -23.38
C ASP A 35 -25.66 9.50 -24.16
N GLU A 36 -26.54 9.49 -25.17
CA GLU A 36 -27.19 8.27 -25.67
C GLU A 36 -26.40 7.53 -26.76
N ARG A 37 -25.09 7.35 -26.53
CA ARG A 37 -24.16 6.58 -27.39
C ARG A 37 -23.60 5.30 -26.74
N ASP A 38 -23.98 5.01 -25.50
CA ASP A 38 -23.58 3.79 -24.80
C ASP A 38 -24.42 2.56 -25.19
N ARG A 39 -23.90 1.73 -26.12
CA ARG A 39 -24.29 0.30 -26.26
C ARG A 39 -23.13 -0.64 -26.60
N THR A 40 -21.90 -0.16 -26.77
CA THR A 40 -20.73 -0.99 -27.14
C THR A 40 -19.68 -1.15 -26.05
N ASP A 41 -19.71 -0.37 -24.96
CA ASP A 41 -18.68 -0.41 -23.90
C ASP A 41 -19.14 -1.24 -22.67
N ARG A 42 -19.46 -2.52 -22.90
CA ARG A 42 -19.78 -3.50 -21.84
C ARG A 42 -18.64 -4.48 -21.50
N MET A 43 -17.45 -4.17 -21.99
CA MET A 43 -16.18 -4.35 -21.25
C MET A 43 -15.96 -2.98 -20.55
N ARG A 44 -15.34 -2.80 -19.37
CA ARG A 44 -14.07 -3.40 -18.93
C ARG A 44 -13.98 -3.74 -17.42
N PRO A 45 -14.91 -4.47 -16.78
CA PRO A 45 -14.71 -4.96 -15.40
C PRO A 45 -13.41 -5.77 -15.22
N VAL A 46 -12.98 -6.47 -16.28
CA VAL A 46 -11.80 -7.36 -16.27
C VAL A 46 -10.48 -6.58 -16.19
N GLU A 47 -10.33 -5.46 -16.88
CA GLU A 47 -9.08 -4.67 -16.81
C GLU A 47 -8.95 -3.88 -15.51
N ALA A 48 -10.06 -3.65 -14.80
CA ALA A 48 -10.03 -3.16 -13.43
C ALA A 48 -9.58 -4.24 -12.41
N VAL A 49 -9.31 -5.48 -12.83
CA VAL A 49 -8.74 -6.55 -11.99
C VAL A 49 -7.33 -6.93 -12.46
N ALA A 50 -7.15 -7.11 -13.78
CA ALA A 50 -5.95 -7.66 -14.39
C ALA A 50 -4.62 -6.98 -13.99
N ILE A 51 -3.60 -7.80 -13.75
CA ILE A 51 -2.24 -7.33 -13.44
C ILE A 51 -1.46 -7.11 -14.76
N PRO A 52 -0.83 -5.95 -14.99
CA PRO A 52 0.04 -5.72 -16.14
C PRO A 52 1.18 -6.73 -16.22
N ALA A 53 1.42 -7.31 -17.40
CA ALA A 53 2.30 -8.48 -17.55
C ALA A 53 3.74 -8.29 -17.02
N ARG A 54 4.34 -7.10 -17.22
CA ARG A 54 5.68 -6.79 -16.70
C ARG A 54 5.72 -6.70 -15.16
N VAL A 55 4.65 -6.18 -14.55
CA VAL A 55 4.52 -6.08 -13.09
C VAL A 55 4.21 -7.46 -12.47
N LEU A 56 3.42 -8.29 -13.15
CA LEU A 56 3.22 -9.69 -12.76
C LEU A 56 4.51 -10.52 -12.85
N ALA A 57 5.42 -10.19 -13.78
CA ALA A 57 6.73 -10.81 -13.83
C ALA A 57 7.57 -10.46 -12.59
N ALA A 58 7.62 -9.19 -12.20
CA ALA A 58 8.27 -8.74 -10.95
C ALA A 58 7.73 -9.49 -9.70
N TYR A 59 6.40 -9.54 -9.52
CA TYR A 59 5.76 -10.27 -8.41
C TYR A 59 6.11 -11.76 -8.36
N ARG A 60 6.38 -12.39 -9.51
CA ARG A 60 6.79 -13.80 -9.59
C ARG A 60 8.29 -13.98 -9.41
N ASN A 61 9.11 -13.08 -9.95
CA ASN A 61 10.56 -13.09 -9.83
C ASN A 61 11.00 -12.95 -8.36
N ALA A 62 10.47 -11.92 -7.67
CA ALA A 62 10.76 -11.69 -6.26
C ALA A 62 10.42 -12.90 -5.37
N VAL A 63 9.32 -13.61 -5.66
CA VAL A 63 8.92 -14.84 -4.95
C VAL A 63 9.86 -16.00 -5.22
N ALA A 64 10.41 -16.14 -6.44
CA ALA A 64 11.41 -17.15 -6.74
C ALA A 64 12.72 -16.88 -5.95
N VAL A 65 13.29 -15.67 -6.12
CA VAL A 65 14.53 -15.22 -5.45
C VAL A 65 14.41 -15.29 -3.93
N LEU A 66 13.26 -14.91 -3.38
CA LEU A 66 12.98 -14.99 -1.94
C LEU A 66 12.91 -16.44 -1.44
N ASN A 67 12.21 -17.34 -2.15
CA ASN A 67 12.01 -18.72 -1.69
C ASN A 67 13.29 -19.56 -1.72
N GLU A 68 14.26 -19.23 -2.58
CA GLU A 68 15.61 -19.82 -2.51
C GLU A 68 16.33 -19.44 -1.20
N ARG A 69 16.13 -18.20 -0.70
CA ARG A 69 16.81 -17.67 0.49
C ARG A 69 16.05 -17.90 1.80
N ARG A 70 14.71 -17.97 1.77
CA ARG A 70 13.82 -18.11 2.93
C ARG A 70 12.60 -19.03 2.63
N PRO A 71 12.81 -20.31 2.29
CA PRO A 71 11.71 -21.22 1.92
C PRO A 71 10.66 -21.42 3.02
N GLY A 72 11.03 -21.23 4.29
CA GLY A 72 10.12 -21.28 5.43
C GLY A 72 9.16 -20.08 5.56
N CYS A 73 9.24 -19.08 4.68
CA CYS A 73 8.31 -17.94 4.70
C CYS A 73 6.95 -18.26 4.05
N GLY A 74 6.92 -19.10 3.00
CA GLY A 74 5.67 -19.47 2.32
C GLY A 74 4.97 -18.32 1.58
N LEU A 75 5.70 -17.26 1.21
CA LEU A 75 5.14 -16.08 0.53
C LEU A 75 4.78 -16.41 -0.93
N GLY A 76 3.54 -16.11 -1.31
CA GLY A 76 3.02 -16.26 -2.68
C GLY A 76 2.81 -14.92 -3.38
N TRP A 77 3.01 -14.89 -4.70
CA TRP A 77 2.87 -13.67 -5.50
C TRP A 77 1.49 -12.96 -5.41
N PRO A 78 0.35 -13.62 -5.11
CA PRO A 78 -0.92 -12.92 -4.90
C PRO A 78 -0.90 -11.90 -3.75
N LEU A 79 -0.01 -12.05 -2.76
CA LEU A 79 0.15 -11.08 -1.67
C LEU A 79 0.85 -9.80 -2.16
N LEU A 80 1.96 -9.95 -2.91
CA LEU A 80 2.67 -8.82 -3.52
C LEU A 80 1.79 -8.10 -4.54
N ALA A 81 1.00 -8.85 -5.31
CA ALA A 81 0.01 -8.29 -6.21
C ALA A 81 -1.08 -7.52 -5.46
N ALA A 82 -1.59 -8.05 -4.34
CA ALA A 82 -2.58 -7.35 -3.53
C ALA A 82 -2.06 -6.04 -2.93
N ILE A 83 -0.84 -6.05 -2.39
CA ILE A 83 -0.19 -4.85 -1.84
C ILE A 83 0.08 -3.84 -2.96
N GLY A 84 0.82 -4.23 -4.01
CA GLY A 84 1.11 -3.32 -5.14
C GLY A 84 -0.13 -2.85 -5.90
N ARG A 85 -1.28 -3.54 -5.77
CA ARG A 85 -2.58 -3.05 -6.23
C ARG A 85 -3.10 -1.89 -5.38
N VAL A 86 -3.05 -2.01 -4.05
CA VAL A 86 -3.49 -0.98 -3.10
C VAL A 86 -2.55 0.22 -3.11
N GLU A 87 -1.23 -0.02 -3.11
CA GLU A 87 -0.20 1.01 -3.02
C GLU A 87 -0.16 1.94 -4.24
N SER A 88 -0.11 1.39 -5.46
CA SER A 88 0.14 2.19 -6.67
C SER A 88 -0.73 1.81 -7.88
N GLY A 89 -1.68 0.88 -7.72
CA GLY A 89 -2.44 0.34 -8.85
C GLY A 89 -1.54 -0.39 -9.85
N HIS A 90 -0.61 -1.21 -9.36
CA HIS A 90 0.43 -1.90 -10.16
C HIS A 90 1.30 -0.93 -10.96
N ALA A 91 2.01 -0.01 -10.30
CA ALA A 91 2.80 1.04 -10.95
C ALA A 91 1.96 1.89 -11.92
N ARG A 92 0.84 2.44 -11.44
CA ARG A 92 -0.12 3.27 -12.19
C ARG A 92 -0.62 2.60 -13.49
N GLY A 93 -0.99 1.32 -13.41
CA GLY A 93 -1.46 0.53 -14.55
C GLY A 93 -0.34 -0.06 -15.42
N GLY A 94 0.83 -0.33 -14.85
CA GLY A 94 1.97 -0.92 -15.56
C GLY A 94 2.78 0.09 -16.35
N ARG A 95 2.85 1.34 -15.89
CA ARG A 95 3.61 2.43 -16.52
C ARG A 95 5.11 2.32 -16.18
N VAL A 96 5.69 1.19 -16.59
CA VAL A 96 7.10 0.83 -16.42
C VAL A 96 7.74 0.56 -17.79
N ASN A 97 9.05 0.80 -17.85
CA ASN A 97 9.91 0.42 -18.95
C ASN A 97 10.25 -1.10 -18.88
N ALA A 98 10.99 -1.61 -19.87
CA ALA A 98 11.29 -3.05 -19.97
C ALA A 98 12.23 -3.57 -18.85
N ASP A 99 13.13 -2.71 -18.37
CA ASP A 99 14.04 -2.86 -17.23
C ASP A 99 13.32 -2.86 -15.86
N GLY A 100 12.05 -2.45 -15.82
CA GLY A 100 11.23 -2.34 -14.59
C GLY A 100 11.08 -0.92 -14.07
N SER A 101 11.88 0.04 -14.57
CA SER A 101 11.91 1.43 -14.13
C SER A 101 10.60 2.15 -14.46
N THR A 102 10.02 2.90 -13.52
CA THR A 102 8.77 3.64 -13.78
C THR A 102 8.98 4.78 -14.78
N ILE A 103 7.98 5.00 -15.66
CA ILE A 103 8.04 6.03 -16.72
C ILE A 103 8.09 7.46 -16.14
N THR A 104 7.60 7.63 -14.92
CA THR A 104 7.65 8.86 -14.11
C THR A 104 7.63 8.46 -12.64
N PRO A 105 8.41 9.09 -11.74
CA PRO A 105 8.45 8.77 -10.32
C PRO A 105 7.06 8.63 -9.70
N ILE A 106 6.90 7.60 -8.86
CA ILE A 106 5.68 7.36 -8.11
C ILE A 106 5.91 7.87 -6.69
N LEU A 107 5.34 9.03 -6.40
CA LEU A 107 5.28 9.61 -5.07
C LEU A 107 3.84 9.50 -4.56
N GLY A 108 3.70 9.03 -3.32
CA GLY A 108 2.44 8.97 -2.59
C GLY A 108 2.18 10.26 -1.80
N PRO A 109 1.29 10.21 -0.79
CA PRO A 109 1.08 11.33 0.13
C PRO A 109 2.37 11.76 0.83
N ARG A 110 2.47 13.07 1.07
CA ARG A 110 3.52 13.71 1.86
C ARG A 110 3.31 13.42 3.34
N LEU A 111 4.32 12.94 4.05
CA LEU A 111 4.17 12.45 5.42
C LEU A 111 4.29 13.59 6.45
N ASP A 112 3.50 14.67 6.30
CA ASP A 112 3.60 15.87 7.15
C ASP A 112 2.65 15.92 8.35
N GLY A 113 1.96 14.82 8.67
CA GLY A 113 1.04 14.72 9.80
C GLY A 113 -0.36 15.29 9.55
N GLY A 114 -0.73 15.52 8.29
CA GLY A 114 -2.11 15.83 7.90
C GLY A 114 -3.14 14.75 8.28
N PRO A 115 -4.46 15.02 8.17
CA PRO A 115 -5.50 14.08 8.56
C PRO A 115 -5.38 12.72 7.86
N GLY A 116 -5.20 11.64 8.64
CA GLY A 116 -5.03 10.27 8.14
C GLY A 116 -3.61 9.91 7.67
N VAL A 117 -2.64 10.82 7.83
CA VAL A 117 -1.27 10.67 7.33
C VAL A 117 -0.27 10.73 8.50
N ALA A 118 0.74 9.86 8.49
CA ALA A 118 1.82 9.89 9.47
C ALA A 118 2.68 11.17 9.36
N ALA A 119 3.33 11.56 10.46
CA ALA A 119 4.29 12.67 10.51
C ALA A 119 5.73 12.12 10.52
N ILE A 120 6.39 12.12 9.37
CA ILE A 120 7.71 11.54 9.14
C ILE A 120 8.56 12.56 8.37
N ARG A 121 9.49 13.18 9.09
CA ARG A 121 10.45 14.15 8.51
C ARG A 121 11.34 13.47 7.49
N ASP A 122 11.88 14.26 6.57
CA ASP A 122 12.94 13.85 5.62
C ASP A 122 14.01 12.99 6.31
N THR A 123 14.28 11.82 5.72
CA THR A 123 15.28 10.85 6.17
C THR A 123 16.38 10.52 5.16
N ASP A 124 16.35 11.07 3.94
CA ASP A 124 17.34 10.81 2.89
C ASP A 124 17.99 12.06 2.27
N ASN A 125 17.55 13.26 2.63
CA ASN A 125 17.88 14.58 2.06
C ASN A 125 17.21 14.86 0.69
N GLY A 126 15.99 14.35 0.48
CA GLY A 126 15.23 14.49 -0.77
C GLY A 126 15.79 13.67 -1.94
N VAL A 127 16.48 12.56 -1.67
CA VAL A 127 17.12 11.71 -2.68
C VAL A 127 16.09 10.94 -3.51
N HIS A 128 15.07 10.36 -2.89
CA HIS A 128 14.07 9.54 -3.58
C HIS A 128 12.76 10.26 -3.95
N ASP A 129 12.46 11.43 -3.35
CA ASP A 129 11.21 12.19 -3.56
C ASP A 129 11.38 13.70 -3.84
N HIS A 130 12.55 14.27 -3.51
CA HIS A 130 12.91 15.68 -3.62
C HIS A 130 12.22 16.64 -2.62
N ASP A 131 11.71 16.15 -1.48
CA ASP A 131 11.27 17.00 -0.35
C ASP A 131 12.28 16.94 0.81
N THR A 132 12.95 18.07 1.09
CA THR A 132 13.99 18.19 2.13
C THR A 132 13.44 18.57 3.51
N ALA A 133 12.16 18.25 3.78
CA ALA A 133 11.50 18.52 5.05
C ALA A 133 10.65 17.35 5.56
N TRP A 134 9.96 16.61 4.67
CA TRP A 134 9.10 15.48 5.01
C TRP A 134 9.16 14.39 3.94
N ASP A 135 9.40 13.15 4.35
CA ASP A 135 9.40 11.98 3.47
C ASP A 135 8.06 11.88 2.70
N HIS A 136 8.10 11.42 1.46
CA HIS A 136 6.98 10.79 0.78
C HIS A 136 7.14 9.26 0.83
N ALA A 137 6.04 8.53 0.64
CA ALA A 137 6.15 7.12 0.24
C ALA A 137 6.48 7.03 -1.26
N VAL A 138 7.51 6.27 -1.63
CA VAL A 138 8.11 6.23 -2.98
C VAL A 138 7.96 4.87 -3.67
N GLY A 139 7.83 4.91 -5.00
CA GLY A 139 7.91 3.74 -5.87
C GLY A 139 6.62 2.91 -6.01
N PRO A 140 6.62 1.88 -6.87
CA PRO A 140 5.48 0.98 -7.08
C PRO A 140 4.94 0.28 -5.83
N MET A 141 5.78 0.10 -4.81
CA MET A 141 5.42 -0.54 -3.53
C MET A 141 5.40 0.46 -2.35
N GLN A 142 5.45 1.77 -2.63
CA GLN A 142 5.22 2.87 -1.69
C GLN A 142 6.07 2.79 -0.41
N PHE A 143 7.38 2.60 -0.54
CA PHE A 143 8.32 2.59 0.59
C PHE A 143 8.59 3.99 1.14
N ILE A 144 8.69 4.13 2.47
CA ILE A 144 9.30 5.33 3.08
C ILE A 144 10.84 5.27 2.86
N PRO A 145 11.53 6.36 2.49
CA PRO A 145 12.99 6.42 2.34
C PRO A 145 13.79 5.75 3.47
N SER A 146 13.51 6.04 4.75
CA SER A 146 14.20 5.35 5.86
C SER A 146 14.00 3.83 5.89
N THR A 147 12.87 3.33 5.39
CA THR A 147 12.61 1.89 5.28
C THR A 147 13.18 1.32 3.98
N TRP A 148 13.23 2.09 2.89
CA TRP A 148 13.98 1.76 1.68
C TRP A 148 15.47 1.54 2.00
N HIS A 149 16.09 2.45 2.76
CA HIS A 149 17.47 2.34 3.22
C HIS A 149 17.78 1.03 3.99
N ARG A 150 16.76 0.37 4.56
CA ARG A 150 16.89 -0.89 5.31
C ARG A 150 16.49 -2.15 4.53
N TRP A 151 15.65 -2.01 3.51
CA TRP A 151 14.99 -3.15 2.84
C TRP A 151 15.07 -3.14 1.31
N GLY A 152 15.55 -2.05 0.71
CA GLY A 152 15.81 -1.94 -0.72
C GLY A 152 16.73 -3.06 -1.21
N ALA A 153 16.41 -3.60 -2.38
CA ALA A 153 17.10 -4.75 -2.95
C ALA A 153 17.16 -4.62 -4.46
N ASP A 154 18.30 -4.95 -5.05
CA ASP A 154 18.46 -5.17 -6.50
C ASP A 154 17.60 -6.39 -6.91
N GLY A 155 16.51 -6.13 -7.63
CA GLY A 155 15.52 -7.12 -8.04
C GLY A 155 15.57 -7.47 -9.53
N ASN A 156 16.20 -6.64 -10.36
CA ASN A 156 16.41 -6.87 -11.79
C ASN A 156 17.80 -7.47 -12.12
N GLY A 157 18.77 -7.33 -11.22
CA GLY A 157 20.16 -7.79 -11.36
C GLY A 157 21.13 -6.78 -11.97
N ASP A 158 20.82 -5.47 -11.98
CA ASP A 158 21.66 -4.44 -12.61
C ASP A 158 22.77 -3.85 -11.70
N GLY A 159 22.74 -4.15 -10.39
CA GLY A 159 23.68 -3.65 -9.39
C GLY A 159 23.20 -2.42 -8.62
N THR A 160 22.02 -1.87 -8.95
CA THR A 160 21.36 -0.76 -8.28
C THR A 160 20.16 -1.26 -7.46
N ALA A 161 19.70 -0.46 -6.50
CA ALA A 161 18.40 -0.65 -5.84
C ALA A 161 17.61 0.66 -5.91
N ASP A 162 16.76 0.80 -6.93
CA ASP A 162 15.92 1.98 -7.15
C ASP A 162 14.49 1.73 -6.63
N PRO A 163 13.95 2.55 -5.70
CA PRO A 163 12.56 2.39 -5.27
C PRO A 163 11.58 2.61 -6.43
N HIS A 164 11.96 3.39 -7.46
CA HIS A 164 11.15 3.63 -8.64
C HIS A 164 11.25 2.52 -9.71
N ASN A 165 12.00 1.44 -9.47
CA ASN A 165 11.96 0.19 -10.24
C ASN A 165 10.98 -0.81 -9.60
N VAL A 166 10.17 -1.49 -10.43
CA VAL A 166 9.14 -2.43 -9.97
C VAL A 166 9.67 -3.79 -9.50
N ASP A 167 10.80 -4.27 -10.01
CA ASP A 167 11.39 -5.55 -9.57
C ASP A 167 12.07 -5.38 -8.21
N ASP A 168 12.86 -4.32 -8.07
CA ASP A 168 13.56 -3.91 -6.84
C ASP A 168 12.58 -3.68 -5.69
N SER A 169 11.61 -2.78 -5.91
CA SER A 169 10.60 -2.46 -4.90
C SER A 169 9.73 -3.67 -4.54
N THR A 170 9.51 -4.60 -5.46
CA THR A 170 8.83 -5.86 -5.16
C THR A 170 9.70 -6.81 -4.34
N LEU A 171 10.99 -6.95 -4.64
CA LEU A 171 11.89 -7.83 -3.88
C LEU A 171 12.11 -7.30 -2.45
N ALA A 172 12.24 -5.98 -2.31
CA ALA A 172 12.24 -5.30 -1.02
C ALA A 172 10.98 -5.61 -0.21
N ALA A 173 9.79 -5.47 -0.81
CA ALA A 173 8.51 -5.81 -0.18
C ALA A 173 8.44 -7.30 0.22
N ALA A 174 8.93 -8.20 -0.63
CA ALA A 174 8.98 -9.64 -0.34
C ALA A 174 9.88 -9.95 0.87
N HIS A 175 11.07 -9.34 0.95
CA HIS A 175 11.97 -9.49 2.10
C HIS A 175 11.37 -8.91 3.39
N TYR A 176 10.74 -7.74 3.30
CA TYR A 176 10.06 -7.05 4.40
C TYR A 176 8.94 -7.90 5.00
N LEU A 177 8.00 -8.37 4.16
CA LEU A 177 6.85 -9.16 4.58
C LEU A 177 7.26 -10.46 5.28
N CYS A 178 8.31 -11.13 4.79
CA CYS A 178 8.87 -12.32 5.44
C CYS A 178 9.58 -12.03 6.77
N ALA A 179 10.14 -10.83 6.96
CA ALA A 179 10.75 -10.46 8.23
C ALA A 179 9.68 -10.19 9.31
N ALA A 180 8.60 -9.50 8.96
CA ALA A 180 7.47 -9.25 9.87
C ALA A 180 6.62 -10.49 10.16
N GLY A 181 6.27 -11.25 9.14
CA GLY A 181 5.34 -12.38 9.29
C GLY A 181 5.98 -13.65 9.82
N GLY A 182 7.23 -13.93 9.44
CA GLY A 182 7.79 -15.28 9.51
C GLY A 182 7.15 -16.17 8.45
N ASP A 183 6.40 -17.19 8.87
CA ASP A 183 5.58 -18.03 7.97
C ASP A 183 4.27 -17.31 7.60
N VAL A 184 4.27 -16.58 6.48
CA VAL A 184 3.10 -15.87 5.96
C VAL A 184 2.09 -16.78 5.25
N SER A 185 2.35 -18.09 5.17
CA SER A 185 1.31 -19.06 4.77
C SER A 185 0.28 -19.31 5.89
N ARG A 186 0.57 -18.87 7.12
CA ARG A 186 -0.36 -18.91 8.27
C ARG A 186 -1.06 -17.58 8.43
N ASP A 187 -2.35 -17.61 8.74
CA ASP A 187 -3.17 -16.41 9.04
C ASP A 187 -2.48 -15.44 10.01
N GLY A 188 -1.99 -15.92 11.15
CA GLY A 188 -1.30 -15.06 12.13
C GLY A 188 0.04 -14.47 11.65
N GLY A 189 0.73 -15.11 10.70
CA GLY A 189 1.93 -14.56 10.06
C GLY A 189 1.59 -13.57 8.95
N LEU A 190 0.56 -13.89 8.16
CA LEU A 190 0.01 -13.04 7.10
C LEU A 190 -0.55 -11.73 7.67
N ARG A 191 -1.37 -11.79 8.73
CA ARG A 191 -1.92 -10.62 9.43
C ARG A 191 -0.80 -9.75 10.02
N ARG A 192 0.22 -10.34 10.65
CA ARG A 192 1.42 -9.59 11.11
C ARG A 192 2.14 -8.91 9.95
N ALA A 193 2.43 -9.64 8.86
CA ALA A 193 3.16 -9.08 7.72
C ALA A 193 2.46 -7.87 7.10
N VAL A 194 1.14 -7.94 6.92
CA VAL A 194 0.35 -6.86 6.32
C VAL A 194 0.13 -5.69 7.28
N LEU A 195 -0.13 -5.94 8.58
CA LEU A 195 -0.22 -4.87 9.61
C LEU A 195 1.13 -4.22 9.94
N ALA A 196 2.23 -4.93 9.71
CA ALA A 196 3.57 -4.35 9.73
C ALA A 196 3.86 -3.58 8.43
N TYR A 197 3.25 -3.92 7.29
CA TYR A 197 3.36 -3.09 6.09
C TYR A 197 2.68 -1.74 6.35
N ASN A 198 1.42 -1.77 6.77
CA ASN A 198 0.63 -0.59 7.13
C ASN A 198 -0.33 -0.91 8.28
N HIS A 199 -0.26 -0.14 9.37
CA HIS A 199 -0.93 -0.45 10.64
C HIS A 199 -2.42 -0.06 10.65
N SER A 200 -3.19 -0.66 9.73
CA SER A 200 -4.63 -0.42 9.56
C SER A 200 -5.37 -1.72 9.27
N GLU A 201 -6.38 -2.04 10.07
CA GLU A 201 -7.28 -3.19 9.83
C GLU A 201 -8.08 -3.03 8.52
N GLN A 202 -8.39 -1.80 8.09
CA GLN A 202 -9.05 -1.55 6.79
C GLN A 202 -8.12 -1.89 5.62
N TYR A 203 -6.83 -1.52 5.74
CA TYR A 203 -5.81 -1.88 4.76
C TYR A 203 -5.62 -3.40 4.71
N LEU A 204 -5.56 -4.06 5.87
CA LEU A 204 -5.47 -5.51 5.99
C LEU A 204 -6.64 -6.22 5.29
N ASP A 205 -7.88 -5.83 5.57
CA ASP A 205 -9.06 -6.43 4.94
C ASP A 205 -9.08 -6.21 3.42
N LEU A 206 -8.64 -5.03 2.95
CA LEU A 206 -8.53 -4.70 1.52
C LEU A 206 -7.45 -5.53 0.80
N VAL A 207 -6.26 -5.66 1.39
CA VAL A 207 -5.17 -6.49 0.88
C VAL A 207 -5.58 -7.97 0.88
N LEU A 208 -6.20 -8.47 1.95
CA LEU A 208 -6.71 -9.84 2.00
C LEU A 208 -7.84 -10.08 0.98
N ALA A 209 -8.65 -9.07 0.66
CA ALA A 209 -9.65 -9.16 -0.41
C ALA A 209 -9.00 -9.28 -1.80
N TRP A 210 -8.06 -8.40 -2.15
CA TRP A 210 -7.32 -8.48 -3.42
C TRP A 210 -6.49 -9.76 -3.54
N MET A 211 -5.87 -10.23 -2.45
CA MET A 211 -5.12 -11.49 -2.43
C MET A 211 -6.00 -12.69 -2.78
N ARG A 212 -7.26 -12.72 -2.32
CA ARG A 212 -8.24 -13.75 -2.69
C ARG A 212 -8.64 -13.67 -4.16
N VAL A 213 -8.79 -12.47 -4.73
CA VAL A 213 -9.05 -12.27 -6.17
C VAL A 213 -7.89 -12.83 -7.00
N TYR A 214 -6.65 -12.42 -6.68
CA TYR A 214 -5.47 -12.86 -7.42
C TYR A 214 -5.15 -14.35 -7.25
N ALA A 215 -5.45 -14.95 -6.10
CA ALA A 215 -5.39 -16.40 -5.93
C ALA A 215 -6.48 -17.14 -6.73
N GLY A 216 -7.67 -16.55 -6.88
CA GLY A 216 -8.76 -17.10 -7.69
C GLY A 216 -8.44 -17.08 -9.20
N GLU A 217 -7.91 -15.96 -9.71
CA GLU A 217 -7.47 -15.88 -11.11
C GLU A 217 -6.22 -16.74 -11.37
N ALA A 218 -5.34 -16.92 -10.39
CA ALA A 218 -4.26 -17.90 -10.48
C ALA A 218 -4.78 -19.34 -10.68
N ALA A 219 -5.85 -19.72 -9.98
CA ALA A 219 -6.51 -21.01 -10.15
C ALA A 219 -7.19 -21.15 -11.52
N ALA A 220 -7.68 -20.06 -12.12
CA ALA A 220 -8.33 -20.07 -13.42
C ALA A 220 -7.38 -20.34 -14.61
N VAL A 221 -6.06 -20.20 -14.42
CA VAL A 221 -5.02 -20.52 -15.44
C VAL A 221 -4.34 -21.86 -15.15
N GLY A 222 -4.72 -22.56 -14.07
CA GLY A 222 -4.23 -23.88 -13.70
C GLY A 222 -5.25 -24.98 -14.00
N THR A 223 -5.00 -25.79 -15.04
CA THR A 223 -5.68 -27.06 -15.36
C THR A 223 -7.09 -26.96 -15.98
N LEU A 224 -7.14 -27.08 -17.32
CA LEU A 224 -8.34 -27.50 -18.06
C LEU A 224 -8.06 -28.75 -18.91
N PRO A 225 -8.56 -29.94 -18.52
CA PRO A 225 -8.87 -31.01 -19.46
C PRO A 225 -10.22 -30.67 -20.12
N ALA A 226 -10.26 -30.55 -21.45
CA ALA A 226 -11.46 -30.11 -22.14
C ALA A 226 -12.54 -31.21 -22.20
N THR A 227 -13.64 -31.04 -21.47
CA THR A 227 -14.89 -31.80 -21.70
C THR A 227 -16.11 -30.94 -21.37
N GLN A 228 -16.88 -30.56 -22.40
CA GLN A 228 -18.15 -29.86 -22.22
C GLN A 228 -19.32 -30.86 -22.10
N PRO A 229 -20.37 -30.50 -21.34
CA PRO A 229 -21.73 -30.93 -21.65
C PRO A 229 -22.64 -29.73 -22.02
N THR A 230 -23.61 -30.00 -22.90
CA THR A 230 -24.49 -29.03 -23.55
C THR A 230 -25.43 -28.28 -22.58
N ARG A 231 -25.67 -26.98 -22.84
CA ARG A 231 -26.73 -26.20 -22.18
C ARG A 231 -28.13 -26.55 -22.73
N THR A 232 -29.13 -26.56 -21.85
CA THR A 232 -30.56 -26.42 -22.20
C THR A 232 -31.19 -25.44 -21.21
N ALA A 233 -32.04 -24.52 -21.69
CA ALA A 233 -32.55 -23.40 -20.89
C ALA A 233 -34.10 -23.38 -20.86
N PRO A 234 -34.74 -23.10 -19.71
CA PRO A 234 -36.17 -22.78 -19.62
C PRO A 234 -36.47 -21.30 -19.99
N PRO A 235 -37.70 -20.96 -20.46
CA PRO A 235 -38.08 -19.61 -20.89
C PRO A 235 -38.72 -18.73 -19.78
N GLU A 236 -38.76 -17.42 -20.02
CA GLU A 236 -39.44 -16.39 -19.19
C GLU A 236 -40.96 -16.26 -19.48
N PRO A 237 -41.75 -15.72 -18.52
CA PRO A 237 -43.08 -15.15 -18.78
C PRO A 237 -43.26 -13.67 -18.35
N ARG A 238 -44.07 -12.92 -19.11
CA ARG A 238 -44.62 -11.56 -18.87
C ARG A 238 -45.86 -11.35 -19.79
N PRO A 239 -46.75 -10.34 -19.59
CA PRO A 239 -47.03 -9.47 -18.44
C PRO A 239 -48.54 -9.53 -18.03
N SER A 240 -49.17 -8.37 -17.74
CA SER A 240 -50.59 -8.09 -17.35
C SER A 240 -50.97 -8.32 -15.87
N ASP A 241 -51.81 -7.49 -15.21
CA ASP A 241 -52.29 -6.10 -15.48
C ASP A 241 -52.77 -5.45 -14.14
N GLU A 242 -52.83 -4.11 -14.07
CA GLU A 242 -53.48 -3.35 -12.96
C GLU A 242 -54.80 -2.71 -13.49
N PRO A 243 -55.79 -2.32 -12.65
CA PRO A 243 -55.74 -0.93 -12.14
C PRO A 243 -56.53 -0.58 -10.83
N SER A 244 -56.17 0.57 -10.23
CA SER A 244 -57.08 1.68 -9.80
C SER A 244 -57.72 1.71 -8.38
N ARG A 245 -57.26 2.63 -7.47
CA ARG A 245 -57.88 3.97 -7.17
C ARG A 245 -57.72 4.55 -5.73
N ARG A 246 -57.28 5.83 -5.67
CA ARG A 246 -57.73 6.95 -4.78
C ARG A 246 -57.50 6.83 -3.26
N ASP A 247 -57.42 7.88 -2.41
CA ASP A 247 -57.41 9.38 -2.42
C ASP A 247 -56.68 9.76 -1.07
N LYS A 248 -56.21 10.96 -0.65
CA LYS A 248 -56.24 12.40 -1.02
C LYS A 248 -55.17 13.16 -0.18
N GLU A 249 -54.73 14.37 -0.56
CA GLU A 249 -53.73 15.20 0.16
C GLU A 249 -53.85 16.72 -0.22
N PRO A 250 -53.30 17.76 0.49
CA PRO A 250 -52.97 17.94 1.92
C PRO A 250 -53.97 18.95 2.58
N PRO A 251 -53.81 20.32 2.69
CA PRO A 251 -52.67 21.27 2.77
C PRO A 251 -52.63 22.17 4.04
N ARG A 252 -51.44 22.63 4.50
CA ARG A 252 -51.09 24.06 4.83
C ARG A 252 -49.72 24.31 5.53
N GLN A 253 -49.13 25.46 5.17
CA GLN A 253 -48.02 26.25 5.77
C GLN A 253 -48.30 27.75 5.38
N PRO A 254 -47.50 28.79 5.73
CA PRO A 254 -46.28 28.92 6.58
C PRO A 254 -46.64 29.80 7.84
N PRO A 255 -46.12 31.01 8.21
CA PRO A 255 -44.92 31.81 7.84
C PRO A 255 -44.14 32.64 8.92
N ARG A 256 -42.84 32.88 8.61
CA ARG A 256 -42.03 34.12 8.77
C ARG A 256 -41.54 34.69 10.14
N GLN A 257 -40.18 34.68 10.24
CA GLN A 257 -39.24 35.83 10.41
C GLN A 257 -38.95 36.50 11.79
N GLY A 258 -37.63 36.59 12.08
CA GLY A 258 -36.95 37.67 12.85
C GLY A 258 -36.56 37.35 14.30
N LYS A 259 -35.58 38.03 14.93
CA LYS A 259 -34.41 38.82 14.45
C LYS A 259 -33.53 39.20 15.68
N GLU A 260 -32.19 39.13 15.57
CA GLU A 260 -31.20 39.64 16.58
C GLU A 260 -31.30 39.03 18.01
N GLU A 261 -30.39 39.23 18.98
CA GLU A 261 -29.20 40.12 19.11
C GLU A 261 -28.05 39.45 19.92
N SER A 262 -26.90 40.14 20.08
CA SER A 262 -25.74 39.72 20.91
C SER A 262 -25.77 40.43 22.29
N PRO A 263 -24.87 40.08 23.25
CA PRO A 263 -23.70 40.95 23.42
C PRO A 263 -22.39 40.25 23.85
N SER A 264 -21.28 41.00 23.74
CA SER A 264 -19.97 40.71 24.36
C SER A 264 -19.78 41.57 25.63
N PRO A 265 -18.77 41.29 26.49
CA PRO A 265 -17.63 42.22 26.45
C PRO A 265 -16.22 41.59 26.59
N SER A 266 -15.23 42.42 26.28
CA SER A 266 -13.79 42.35 26.56
C SER A 266 -13.41 43.67 27.28
N PRO A 267 -12.20 43.88 27.87
CA PRO A 267 -10.91 43.24 27.55
C PRO A 267 -10.01 42.86 28.75
N ASP A 268 -8.84 42.28 28.47
CA ASP A 268 -7.56 42.84 28.94
C ASP A 268 -6.36 42.34 28.08
N GLY A 269 -5.17 42.93 28.26
CA GLY A 269 -4.05 42.91 27.29
C GLY A 269 -3.18 41.63 27.15
N PRO A 270 -2.31 41.58 26.12
CA PRO A 270 -1.45 40.42 25.82
C PRO A 270 -0.08 40.45 26.54
N PRO A 271 0.51 39.29 26.90
CA PRO A 271 1.87 39.20 27.41
C PRO A 271 2.94 39.21 26.30
N GLU A 272 4.15 39.62 26.71
CA GLU A 272 5.39 39.77 25.93
C GLU A 272 5.76 38.60 24.99
N ARG A 273 6.55 38.90 23.96
CA ARG A 273 7.40 37.90 23.29
C ARG A 273 8.56 37.49 24.21
N GLN A 274 8.90 36.21 24.19
CA GLN A 274 10.23 35.73 24.59
C GLN A 274 10.89 35.08 23.39
N GLU A 275 12.10 35.54 23.06
CA GLU A 275 12.97 34.91 22.07
C GLU A 275 13.70 33.73 22.76
N PRO A 276 13.82 32.55 22.12
CA PRO A 276 14.68 31.48 22.64
C PRO A 276 16.16 31.85 22.47
N ASP A 277 16.96 31.68 23.52
CA ASP A 277 18.41 31.93 23.50
C ASP A 277 19.14 31.12 22.42
N ALA A 278 20.15 31.74 21.80
CA ALA A 278 21.05 31.06 20.88
C ALA A 278 22.11 30.25 21.65
N PRO A 279 22.30 28.94 21.35
CA PRO A 279 23.41 28.18 21.92
C PRO A 279 24.75 28.63 21.33
N ALA A 280 25.75 28.74 22.20
CA ALA A 280 27.14 29.06 21.86
C ALA A 280 27.89 27.81 21.27
N PRO A 281 29.16 27.91 20.84
CA PRO A 281 29.71 27.07 19.77
C PRO A 281 30.09 25.64 20.15
N SER A 282 30.33 24.84 19.10
CA SER A 282 30.60 23.40 19.11
C SER A 282 31.84 22.96 19.90
N ASP A 283 31.69 21.90 20.70
CA ASP A 283 32.77 21.00 21.10
C ASP A 283 32.86 19.79 20.15
N GLN A 284 33.97 19.70 19.44
CA GLN A 284 34.58 18.46 18.92
C GLN A 284 36.02 18.43 19.50
N PRO A 285 36.70 17.27 19.65
CA PRO A 285 36.51 16.03 18.88
C PRO A 285 36.58 14.72 19.70
N SER A 286 36.38 13.58 19.03
CA SER A 286 37.17 12.35 19.20
C SER A 286 36.92 11.38 18.04
N GLU A 287 37.98 10.94 17.37
CA GLU A 287 37.93 9.97 16.26
C GLU A 287 38.02 8.53 16.82
N PRO A 288 37.15 7.59 16.40
CA PRO A 288 37.23 6.20 16.89
C PRO A 288 38.37 5.45 16.20
N GLU A 289 39.41 5.16 16.98
CA GLU A 289 40.62 4.43 16.61
C GLU A 289 40.29 3.06 15.96
N VAL A 290 40.82 2.81 14.76
CA VAL A 290 40.58 1.57 14.00
C VAL A 290 41.51 0.47 14.52
N PRO A 291 41.01 -0.68 15.00
CA PRO A 291 41.87 -1.75 15.51
C PRO A 291 42.53 -2.53 14.35
N ASP A 292 43.87 -2.62 14.37
CA ASP A 292 44.64 -3.43 13.45
C ASP A 292 44.20 -4.91 13.46
N LEU A 293 43.96 -5.48 12.27
CA LEU A 293 43.78 -6.92 12.08
C LEU A 293 45.11 -7.56 11.65
N PRO A 294 45.50 -8.70 12.25
CA PRO A 294 46.83 -9.28 12.03
C PRO A 294 47.00 -9.85 10.62
N LEU A 295 48.14 -9.53 10.00
CA LEU A 295 48.60 -10.13 8.75
C LEU A 295 48.80 -11.65 8.93
N THR A 296 47.95 -12.44 8.28
CA THR A 296 48.14 -13.88 8.14
C THR A 296 49.36 -14.16 7.25
N THR A 297 50.42 -14.69 7.85
CA THR A 297 51.57 -15.23 7.10
C THR A 297 51.29 -16.69 6.76
N ASP A 298 51.32 -17.05 5.48
CA ASP A 298 51.46 -18.44 5.03
C ASP A 298 52.25 -18.48 3.71
N GLN A 299 53.29 -19.32 3.69
CA GLN A 299 54.36 -19.48 2.68
C GLN A 299 55.28 -18.28 2.38
#